data_AF-A0A380MWG6-F1
#
_entry.id   AF-A0A380MWG6-F1
#
_cell.length_a   1.000
_cell.length_b   1.000
_cell.length_c   1.000
_cell.angle_alpha   90.00
_cell.angle_beta   90.00
_cell.angle_gamma   90.00
#
_symmetry.space_group_name_H-M   'P 1'
#
loop_
_entity.id
_entity.type
_entity.pdbx_description
1 polymer ?
#
loop_
_entity_poly.entity_id
_entity_poly.type
_entity_poly.pdbx_seq_one_letter_code
_entity_poly.pdbx_strand_id
1 'polypeptide(L)'
;MVVLASYPVSLHLYALTAATLMMGKNIAYLCAVITQLFLWALGSEPLALIGWNCLLYAALPVYFSDAFCRLLQRLLPKNPFIFTLGAGFFGGILTMIIIMCATSLLLAITGIYPLSLSTDKYLKFLPVIVYPEGFINGVIITAVVAFMPNTLSAFDPDRYFINRP
;
A
#
# COMPACT_ATOMS: atom_id res chain seq x y z
N MET A 1 -4.43 0.05 30.16
CA MET A 1 -3.93 -1.33 30.03
C MET A 1 -5.02 -2.38 29.76
N VAL A 2 -6.28 -2.00 29.49
CA VAL A 2 -7.38 -2.96 29.21
C VAL A 2 -8.09 -2.73 27.86
N VAL A 3 -7.84 -1.61 27.16
CA VAL A 3 -8.65 -1.24 25.98
C VAL A 3 -8.20 -1.91 24.67
N LEU A 4 -6.98 -2.46 24.57
CA LEU A 4 -6.52 -3.18 23.36
C LEU A 4 -6.52 -4.72 23.48
N ALA A 5 -7.12 -5.27 24.53
CA ALA A 5 -7.35 -6.71 24.63
C ALA A 5 -8.70 -7.14 24.01
N SER A 6 -9.57 -6.17 23.68
CA SER A 6 -10.96 -6.42 23.27
C SER A 6 -11.31 -5.96 21.85
N TYR A 7 -10.39 -5.32 21.12
CA TYR A 7 -10.63 -5.03 19.71
C TYR A 7 -10.22 -6.25 18.89
N PRO A 8 -11.12 -6.89 18.12
CA PRO A 8 -10.68 -7.77 17.04
C PRO A 8 -9.70 -6.96 16.19
N VAL A 9 -8.61 -7.58 15.75
CA VAL A 9 -7.72 -6.95 14.78
C VAL A 9 -8.56 -6.74 13.52
N SER A 10 -9.09 -5.53 13.35
CA SER A 10 -9.90 -5.18 12.19
C SER A 10 -8.97 -5.12 10.99
N LEU A 11 -9.01 -6.17 10.17
CA LEU A 11 -8.26 -6.26 8.94
C LEU A 11 -8.93 -5.36 7.89
N HIS A 12 -8.34 -4.20 7.65
CA HIS A 12 -8.74 -3.31 6.57
C HIS A 12 -7.73 -3.43 5.43
N LEU A 13 -8.20 -3.84 4.26
CA LEU A 13 -7.41 -3.82 3.04
C LEU A 13 -7.28 -2.38 2.56
N TYR A 14 -6.06 -1.96 2.22
CA TYR A 14 -5.77 -0.59 1.82
C TYR A 14 -5.85 -0.40 0.31
N ALA A 15 -5.40 -1.38 -0.47
CA ALA A 15 -5.35 -1.37 -1.94
C ALA A 15 -4.70 -0.11 -2.55
N LEU A 16 -3.87 0.60 -1.78
CA LEU A 16 -3.30 1.89 -2.17
C LEU A 16 -2.16 1.73 -3.20
N THR A 17 -1.54 0.56 -3.24
CA THR A 17 -0.59 0.18 -4.30
C THR A 17 -1.30 0.12 -5.64
N ALA A 18 -2.44 -0.58 -5.73
CA ALA A 18 -3.23 -0.66 -6.95
C ALA A 18 -3.72 0.73 -7.38
N ALA A 19 -4.26 1.52 -6.45
CA ALA A 19 -4.69 2.89 -6.73
C ALA A 19 -3.53 3.75 -7.30
N THR A 20 -2.32 3.62 -6.74
CA THR A 20 -1.12 4.33 -7.20
C THR A 20 -0.73 3.93 -8.63
N LEU A 21 -0.78 2.64 -8.95
CA LEU A 21 -0.44 2.14 -10.29
C LEU A 21 -1.49 2.52 -11.34
N MET A 22 -2.75 2.58 -10.95
CA MET A 22 -3.88 2.97 -11.81
C MET A 22 -3.90 4.48 -12.06
N MET A 23 -3.92 5.28 -11.00
CA MET A 23 -4.16 6.73 -11.09
C MET A 23 -2.87 7.56 -11.18
N GLY A 24 -1.72 6.94 -10.96
CA GLY A 24 -0.44 7.64 -10.82
C GLY A 24 -0.30 8.30 -9.45
N LYS A 25 0.95 8.61 -9.07
CA LYS A 25 1.29 9.07 -7.71
C LYS A 25 0.54 10.33 -7.27
N ASN A 26 0.39 11.33 -8.16
CA ASN A 26 -0.14 12.64 -7.78
C ASN A 26 -1.64 12.55 -7.40
N ILE A 27 -2.42 11.81 -8.19
CA ILE A 27 -3.84 11.60 -7.91
C ILE A 27 -4.00 10.66 -6.71
N ALA A 28 -3.18 9.62 -6.62
CA ALA A 28 -3.21 8.70 -5.48
C ALA A 28 -2.92 9.40 -4.15
N TYR A 29 -1.96 10.34 -4.09
CA TYR A 29 -1.73 11.17 -2.91
C TYR A 29 -2.97 11.98 -2.53
N LEU A 30 -3.58 12.65 -3.51
CA LEU A 30 -4.75 13.48 -3.27
C LEU A 30 -5.91 12.64 -2.72
N CYS A 31 -6.22 11.50 -3.35
CA CYS A 31 -7.24 10.57 -2.89
C CYS A 31 -6.94 10.08 -1.47
N ALA A 32 -5.70 9.68 -1.19
CA ALA A 32 -5.32 9.16 0.13
C ALA A 32 -5.44 10.22 1.23
N VAL A 33 -5.04 11.47 0.97
CA VAL A 33 -5.22 12.58 1.92
C VAL A 33 -6.70 12.90 2.13
N ILE A 34 -7.51 12.90 1.07
CA ILE A 34 -8.96 13.08 1.18
C ILE A 34 -9.58 11.97 2.04
N THR A 35 -9.15 10.72 1.87
CA THR A 35 -9.59 9.60 2.72
C THR A 35 -9.25 9.85 4.20
N GLN A 36 -8.05 10.34 4.51
CA GLN A 36 -7.68 10.66 5.89
C GLN A 36 -8.51 11.81 6.49
N LEU A 37 -8.78 12.85 5.70
CA LEU A 37 -9.67 13.95 6.11
C LEU A 37 -11.11 13.46 6.34
N PHE A 38 -11.58 12.53 5.51
CA PHE A 38 -12.91 11.95 5.65
C PHE A 38 -13.02 11.08 6.91
N LEU A 39 -12.01 10.26 7.21
CA LEU A 39 -11.95 9.47 8.44
C LEU A 39 -11.93 10.36 9.70
N TRP A 40 -11.21 11.49 9.66
CA TRP A 40 -11.26 12.49 10.71
C TRP A 40 -12.67 13.11 10.85
N ALA A 41 -13.29 13.50 9.73
CA ALA A 41 -14.63 14.10 9.73
C ALA A 41 -15.72 13.17 10.28
N LEU A 42 -15.56 11.85 10.09
CA LEU A 42 -16.43 10.83 10.68
C LEU A 42 -16.17 10.57 12.17
N GLY A 43 -15.14 11.20 12.76
CA GLY A 43 -14.76 11.02 14.15
C GLY A 43 -14.00 9.72 14.43
N SER A 44 -13.53 9.02 13.39
CA SER A 44 -12.77 7.77 13.53
C SER A 44 -11.33 8.01 14.01
N GLU A 45 -10.77 9.18 13.72
CA GLU A 45 -9.37 9.53 14.01
C GLU A 45 -9.24 10.89 14.70
N PRO A 46 -8.40 11.04 15.73
CA PRO A 46 -8.13 12.32 16.37
C PRO A 46 -7.43 13.31 15.42
N LEU A 47 -7.80 14.59 15.49
CA LEU A 47 -7.15 15.65 14.68
C LEU A 47 -5.63 15.72 14.91
N ALA A 48 -5.17 15.44 16.13
CA ALA A 48 -3.74 15.46 16.46
C ALA A 48 -2.92 14.38 15.73
N LEU A 49 -3.57 13.29 15.28
CA LEU A 49 -2.91 12.18 14.58
C LEU A 49 -2.98 12.32 13.06
N ILE A 50 -3.76 13.27 12.53
CA ILE A 50 -4.01 13.38 11.09
C ILE A 50 -2.71 13.58 10.28
N GLY A 51 -1.76 14.35 10.82
CA GLY A 51 -0.46 14.56 10.18
C GLY A 51 0.34 13.27 10.07
N TRP A 52 0.41 12.48 11.15
CA TRP A 52 1.09 11.19 11.16
C TRP A 52 0.38 10.17 10.26
N ASN A 53 -0.95 10.14 10.28
CA ASN A 53 -1.73 9.24 9.43
C ASN A 53 -1.56 9.57 7.94
N CYS A 54 -1.55 10.85 7.57
CA CYS A 54 -1.24 11.28 6.21
C CYS A 54 0.19 10.89 5.81
N LEU A 55 1.18 10.98 6.70
CA LEU A 55 2.54 10.57 6.39
C LEU A 55 2.67 9.04 6.22
N LEU A 56 2.14 8.27 7.17
CA LEU A 56 2.32 6.81 7.23
C LEU A 56 1.38 6.03 6.31
N TYR A 57 0.12 6.46 6.19
CA TYR A 57 -0.93 5.73 5.47
C TYR A 57 -1.35 6.37 4.15
N ALA A 58 -0.82 7.55 3.81
CA ALA A 58 -1.01 8.15 2.48
C ALA A 58 0.33 8.38 1.77
N ALA A 59 1.25 9.15 2.36
CA ALA A 59 2.47 9.55 1.67
C ALA A 59 3.44 8.39 1.44
N LEU A 60 3.78 7.67 2.51
CA LEU A 60 4.71 6.55 2.48
C LEU A 60 4.29 5.42 1.50
N PRO A 61 3.05 4.88 1.54
CA PRO A 61 2.62 3.83 0.62
C PRO A 61 2.66 4.25 -0.85
N VAL A 62 2.15 5.44 -1.16
CA VAL A 62 2.09 5.93 -2.54
C VAL A 62 3.51 6.16 -3.05
N TYR A 63 4.38 6.78 -2.26
CA TYR A 63 5.77 6.99 -2.62
C TYR A 63 6.49 5.67 -2.91
N PHE A 64 6.38 4.72 -1.98
CA PHE A 64 7.08 3.46 -2.09
C PHE A 64 6.58 2.62 -3.26
N SER A 65 5.26 2.51 -3.45
CA SER A 65 4.64 1.76 -4.55
C SER A 65 5.10 2.31 -5.91
N ASP A 66 5.08 3.62 -6.06
CA ASP A 66 5.50 4.33 -7.27
C ASP A 66 7.02 4.22 -7.52
N ALA A 67 7.83 4.36 -6.47
CA ALA A 67 9.28 4.18 -6.55
C ALA A 67 9.67 2.75 -6.90
N PHE A 68 9.03 1.76 -6.28
CA PHE A 68 9.26 0.34 -6.53
C PHE A 68 8.83 -0.06 -7.93
N CYS A 69 7.68 0.41 -8.41
CA CYS A 69 7.24 0.21 -9.78
C CYS A 69 8.26 0.77 -10.78
N ARG A 70 8.72 2.02 -10.60
CA ARG A 70 9.78 2.59 -11.45
C ARG A 70 11.09 1.80 -11.39
N LEU A 71 11.46 1.28 -10.22
CA LEU A 71 12.65 0.46 -10.06
C LEU A 71 12.53 -0.83 -10.89
N LEU A 72 11.40 -1.53 -10.79
CA LEU A 72 11.12 -2.73 -11.59
C LEU A 72 11.18 -2.41 -13.10
N GLN A 73 10.56 -1.31 -13.54
CA GLN A 73 10.58 -0.91 -14.96
C GLN A 73 11.98 -0.54 -15.48
N ARG A 74 12.90 -0.14 -14.60
CA ARG A 74 14.30 0.16 -14.96
C ARG A 74 15.17 -1.09 -14.99
N LEU A 75 14.94 -2.03 -14.07
CA LEU A 75 15.80 -3.21 -13.89
C LEU A 75 15.35 -4.43 -14.69
N LEU A 76 14.05 -4.57 -14.96
CA LEU A 76 13.47 -5.78 -15.53
C LEU A 76 12.93 -5.53 -16.95
N PRO A 77 12.88 -6.59 -17.78
CA PRO A 77 12.30 -6.49 -19.12
C PRO A 77 10.82 -6.15 -19.05
N LYS A 78 10.31 -5.52 -20.11
CA LYS A 78 8.93 -5.07 -20.21
C LYS A 78 8.01 -6.24 -20.50
N ASN A 79 7.61 -6.95 -19.45
CA ASN A 79 6.68 -8.07 -19.52
C ASN A 79 5.46 -7.75 -18.63
N PRO A 80 4.22 -7.87 -19.14
CA PRO A 80 3.00 -7.65 -18.36
C PRO A 80 2.96 -8.45 -17.06
N PHE A 81 3.49 -9.68 -17.05
CA PHE A 81 3.54 -10.53 -15.86
C PHE A 81 4.45 -9.97 -14.77
N ILE A 82 5.58 -9.35 -15.16
CA ILE A 82 6.47 -8.68 -14.21
C ILE A 82 5.79 -7.44 -13.62
N PHE A 83 4.96 -6.75 -14.40
CA PHE A 83 4.17 -5.63 -13.90
C PHE A 83 3.09 -6.09 -12.92
N THR A 84 2.29 -7.11 -13.28
CA THR A 84 1.18 -7.59 -12.44
C THR A 84 1.67 -8.27 -11.16
N LEU A 85 2.58 -9.24 -11.27
CA LEU A 85 3.11 -9.97 -10.12
C LEU A 85 4.15 -9.15 -9.35
N GLY A 86 5.05 -8.46 -10.05
CA GLY A 86 6.09 -7.65 -9.43
C GLY A 86 5.53 -6.38 -8.80
N ALA A 87 5.00 -5.45 -9.60
CA ALA A 87 4.55 -4.15 -9.07
C ALA A 87 3.21 -4.25 -8.34
N GLY A 88 2.27 -5.08 -8.80
CA GLY A 88 0.97 -5.27 -8.16
C GLY A 88 1.06 -6.10 -6.88
N PHE A 89 1.39 -7.38 -7.01
CA PHE A 89 1.40 -8.33 -5.88
C PHE A 89 2.56 -8.08 -4.91
N PHE A 90 3.80 -8.24 -5.36
CA PHE A 90 4.98 -8.07 -4.50
C PHE A 90 5.14 -6.62 -4.03
N GLY A 91 4.83 -5.65 -4.89
CA GLY A 91 4.78 -4.24 -4.50
C GLY A 91 3.80 -4.00 -3.36
N GLY A 92 2.59 -4.58 -3.43
CA GLY A 92 1.61 -4.49 -2.34
C GLY A 92 2.10 -5.08 -1.02
N ILE A 93 2.73 -6.25 -1.07
CA ILE A 93 3.34 -6.90 0.11
C ILE A 93 4.41 -5.98 0.73
N LEU A 94 5.37 -5.54 -0.06
CA LEU A 94 6.50 -4.74 0.42
C LEU A 94 6.04 -3.38 0.97
N THR A 95 5.10 -2.73 0.28
CA THR A 95 4.46 -1.50 0.74
C THR A 95 3.85 -1.70 2.13
N MET A 96 3.08 -2.77 2.32
CA MET A 96 2.42 -3.03 3.61
C MET A 96 3.42 -3.36 4.73
N ILE A 97 4.47 -4.12 4.43
CA ILE A 97 5.56 -4.39 5.38
C ILE A 97 6.19 -3.08 5.85
N ILE A 98 6.50 -2.17 4.93
CA ILE A 98 7.15 -0.90 5.24
C ILE A 98 6.26 -0.02 6.11
N ILE A 99 4.96 0.06 5.80
CA ILE A 99 4.00 0.81 6.62
C ILE A 99 3.94 0.23 8.03
N MET A 100 3.79 -1.09 8.17
CA MET A 100 3.71 -1.76 9.47
C MET A 100 4.98 -1.54 10.30
N CYS A 101 6.17 -1.67 9.67
CA CYS A 101 7.44 -1.41 10.32
C CYS A 101 7.58 0.07 10.73
N ALA A 102 7.21 1.01 9.87
CA ALA A 102 7.29 2.44 10.15
C ALA A 102 6.33 2.84 11.29
N THR A 103 5.09 2.35 11.27
CA THR A 103 4.13 2.56 12.36
C THR A 103 4.63 1.96 13.67
N SER A 104 5.13 0.73 13.65
CA SER A 104 5.68 0.08 14.85
C SER A 104 6.88 0.84 15.42
N LEU A 105 7.76 1.35 14.57
CA LEU A 105 8.91 2.14 14.98
C LEU A 105 8.48 3.48 15.59
N LEU A 106 7.52 4.18 14.96
CA LEU A 106 6.99 5.44 15.49
C LEU A 106 6.36 5.25 16.88
N LEU A 107 5.57 4.19 17.06
CA LEU A 107 4.96 3.87 18.36
C LEU A 107 6.00 3.55 19.44
N ALA A 108 7.11 2.93 19.06
CA ALA A 108 8.21 2.65 19.98
C ALA A 108 8.99 3.91 20.38
N ILE A 109 9.30 4.79 19.41
CA ILE A 109 10.02 6.05 19.66
C ILE A 109 9.18 7.00 20.52
N THR A 110 7.86 7.03 20.30
CA THR A 110 6.93 7.88 21.08
C THR A 110 6.65 7.34 22.48
N GLY A 111 7.13 6.14 22.83
CA GLY A 111 6.92 5.51 24.14
C GLY A 111 5.48 5.06 24.40
N ILE A 112 4.60 5.14 23.40
CA ILE A 112 3.18 4.76 23.51
C ILE A 112 3.08 3.24 23.66
N TYR A 113 3.91 2.48 22.93
CA TYR A 113 4.00 1.02 23.05
C TYR A 113 5.45 0.55 23.19
N PRO A 114 5.76 -0.30 24.20
CA PRO A 114 7.07 -0.94 24.26
C PRO A 114 7.26 -1.88 23.06
N LEU A 115 8.46 -1.87 22.49
CA LEU A 115 8.82 -2.64 21.28
C LEU A 115 8.47 -4.13 21.40
N SER A 116 8.57 -4.71 22.60
CA SER A 116 8.22 -6.11 22.88
C SER A 116 6.73 -6.41 22.62
N LEU A 117 5.82 -5.52 23.01
CA LEU A 117 4.38 -5.70 22.81
C LEU A 117 4.00 -5.53 21.32
N SER A 118 4.66 -4.61 20.61
CA SER A 118 4.47 -4.44 19.17
C SER A 118 4.96 -5.65 18.38
N THR A 119 6.08 -6.26 18.77
CA THR A 119 6.65 -7.42 18.06
C THR A 119 5.76 -8.67 18.23
N ASP A 120 5.29 -8.92 19.46
CA ASP A 120 4.47 -10.10 19.75
C ASP A 120 3.08 -10.06 19.12
N LYS A 121 2.51 -8.86 18.92
CA LYS A 121 1.20 -8.71 18.29
C LYS A 121 1.30 -8.43 16.79
N TYR A 122 2.07 -7.44 16.35
CA TYR A 122 2.03 -7.00 14.95
C TYR A 122 2.92 -7.82 14.02
N LEU A 123 4.13 -8.21 14.44
CA LEU A 123 5.03 -8.98 13.56
C LEU A 123 4.57 -10.43 13.38
N LYS A 124 3.93 -11.05 14.38
CA LYS A 124 3.40 -12.42 14.24
C LYS A 124 2.24 -12.51 13.25
N PHE A 125 1.37 -11.50 13.20
CA PHE A 125 0.26 -11.43 12.23
C PHE A 125 0.64 -10.81 10.89
N LEU A 126 1.88 -10.36 10.73
CA LEU A 126 2.34 -9.70 9.52
C LEU A 126 2.11 -10.54 8.25
N PRO A 127 2.45 -11.86 8.18
CA PRO A 127 2.15 -12.67 7.00
C PRO A 127 0.66 -12.75 6.68
N VAL A 128 -0.19 -12.80 7.71
CA VAL A 128 -1.66 -12.87 7.58
C VAL A 128 -2.24 -11.57 7.00
N ILE A 129 -1.59 -10.43 7.26
CA ILE A 129 -2.03 -9.11 6.78
C ILE A 129 -1.48 -8.81 5.39
N VAL A 130 -0.17 -9.00 5.19
CA VAL A 130 0.51 -8.57 3.96
C VAL A 130 0.12 -9.43 2.77
N TYR A 131 -0.21 -10.72 2.99
CA TYR A 131 -0.54 -11.64 1.91
C TYR A 131 -1.88 -11.28 1.22
N PRO A 132 -3.01 -11.10 1.94
CA PRO A 132 -4.26 -10.62 1.33
C PRO A 132 -4.11 -9.25 0.66
N GLU A 133 -3.33 -8.35 1.25
CA GLU A 133 -3.07 -7.02 0.70
C GLU A 133 -2.28 -7.11 -0.63
N GLY A 134 -1.21 -7.90 -0.69
CA GLY A 134 -0.52 -8.19 -1.94
C GLY A 134 -1.44 -8.85 -2.97
N PHE A 135 -2.20 -9.86 -2.53
CA PHE A 135 -3.10 -10.62 -3.39
C PHE A 135 -4.16 -9.73 -4.04
N ILE A 136 -4.86 -8.89 -3.28
CA ILE A 136 -5.90 -8.01 -3.83
C ILE A 136 -5.31 -6.98 -4.79
N ASN A 137 -4.15 -6.40 -4.47
CA ASN A 137 -3.45 -5.47 -5.36
C ASN A 137 -3.05 -6.17 -6.68
N GLY A 138 -2.51 -7.39 -6.61
CA GLY A 138 -2.16 -8.19 -7.78
C GLY A 138 -3.37 -8.54 -8.64
N VAL A 139 -4.48 -8.96 -8.03
CA VAL A 139 -5.73 -9.29 -8.74
C VAL A 139 -6.30 -8.06 -9.45
N ILE A 140 -6.40 -6.92 -8.77
CA ILE A 140 -6.90 -5.67 -9.36
C ILE A 140 -6.04 -5.28 -10.57
N ILE A 141 -4.72 -5.24 -10.40
CA ILE A 141 -3.83 -4.84 -11.50
C ILE A 141 -3.85 -5.83 -12.65
N THR A 142 -3.92 -7.14 -12.37
CA THR A 142 -4.06 -8.16 -13.42
C THR A 142 -5.35 -7.98 -14.22
N ALA A 143 -6.48 -7.75 -13.54
CA ALA A 143 -7.76 -7.51 -14.20
C ALA A 143 -7.71 -6.24 -15.05
N VAL A 144 -7.17 -5.13 -14.54
CA VAL A 144 -7.07 -3.87 -15.28
C VAL A 144 -6.13 -4.01 -16.48
N VAL A 145 -4.97 -4.66 -16.34
CA VAL A 145 -4.07 -4.93 -17.48
C VAL A 145 -4.76 -5.78 -18.56
N ALA A 146 -5.57 -6.76 -18.17
CA ALA A 146 -6.24 -7.66 -19.10
C ALA A 146 -7.43 -7.01 -19.84
N PHE A 147 -8.27 -6.25 -19.12
CA PHE A 147 -9.53 -5.73 -19.67
C PHE A 147 -9.48 -4.24 -20.07
N MET A 148 -8.65 -3.44 -19.39
CA MET A 148 -8.62 -1.97 -19.55
C MET A 148 -7.17 -1.43 -19.46
N PRO A 149 -6.23 -1.90 -20.31
CA PRO A 149 -4.81 -1.58 -20.17
C PRO A 149 -4.51 -0.07 -20.31
N ASN A 150 -5.32 0.66 -21.07
CA ASN A 150 -5.17 2.11 -21.28
C ASN A 150 -5.50 2.96 -20.03
N THR A 151 -6.10 2.37 -18.99
CA THR A 151 -6.51 3.08 -17.77
C THR A 151 -5.37 3.18 -16.74
N LEU A 152 -4.27 2.44 -16.93
CA LEU A 152 -3.14 2.42 -16.01
C LEU A 152 -2.15 3.54 -16.30
N SER A 153 -2.04 4.53 -15.41
CA SER A 153 -1.04 5.59 -15.55
C SER A 153 0.40 5.07 -15.52
N ALA A 154 0.67 3.97 -14.80
CA ALA A 154 2.02 3.41 -14.67
C ALA A 154 2.36 2.37 -15.76
N PHE A 155 1.43 2.02 -16.65
CA PHE A 155 1.60 0.98 -17.67
C PHE A 155 1.34 1.54 -19.06
N ASP A 156 2.26 1.27 -19.99
CA ASP A 156 2.17 1.69 -21.39
C ASP A 156 1.93 0.45 -22.26
N PRO A 157 0.70 0.22 -22.75
CA PRO A 157 0.35 -1.00 -23.47
C PRO A 157 1.22 -1.25 -24.71
N ASP A 158 1.57 -0.21 -25.47
CA ASP A 158 2.39 -0.33 -26.68
C ASP A 158 3.82 -0.78 -26.36
N ARG A 159 4.29 -0.44 -25.16
CA ARG A 159 5.62 -0.77 -24.66
C ARG A 159 5.75 -2.19 -24.13
N TYR A 160 4.63 -2.77 -23.70
CA TYR A 160 4.56 -4.08 -23.03
C TYR A 160 3.95 -5.17 -23.93
N PHE A 161 3.02 -4.80 -24.80
CA PHE A 161 2.49 -5.64 -25.87
C PHE A 161 3.18 -5.27 -27.18
N ILE A 162 4.50 -5.45 -27.23
CA ILE A 162 5.22 -5.29 -28.50
C ILE A 162 4.74 -6.41 -29.42
N ASN A 163 3.94 -6.03 -30.42
CA ASN A 163 3.71 -6.82 -31.62
C ASN A 163 5.08 -7.03 -32.28
N ARG A 164 5.71 -8.18 -32.05
CA ARG A 164 6.78 -8.64 -32.94
C ARG A 164 6.08 -9.20 -34.18
N PRO A 165 6.40 -8.71 -35.40
CA PRO A 165 5.91 -9.32 -36.62
C PRO A 165 6.34 -10.80 -36.73
#